data_AF-A0AA43I812-F1
#
_entry.id   AF-A0AA43I812-F1
#
_cell.length_a   1.000
_cell.length_b   1.000
_cell.length_c   1.000
_cell.angle_alpha   90.00
_cell.angle_beta   90.00
_cell.angle_gamma   90.00
#
_symmetry.space_group_name_H-M   'P 1'
#
loop_
_entity.id
_entity.type
_entity.pdbx_description
1 polymer ?
#
loop_
_entity_poly.entity_id
_entity_poly.type
_entity_poly.pdbx_seq_one_letter_code
_entity_poly.pdbx_strand_id
1 'polypeptide(L)' 'MVVEVVISVDLEKADSTAIAAIVGGGSADNISYEETVKEFEAQGFTKK' A
#
# COMPACT_ATOMS: atom_id res chain seq x y z
N MET A 1 -12.06 -21.84 10.86
CA MET A 1 -11.90 -20.45 11.34
C MET A 1 -10.98 -19.75 10.38
N VAL A 2 -11.38 -18.60 9.84
CA VAL A 2 -10.47 -17.75 9.06
C VAL A 2 -9.74 -16.88 10.07
N VAL A 3 -8.41 -16.95 10.11
CA VAL A 3 -7.60 -16.06 10.94
C VAL A 3 -7.34 -14.82 10.10
N GLU A 4 -7.87 -13.68 10.54
CA GLU A 4 -7.60 -12.39 9.90
C GLU A 4 -6.22 -11.90 10.34
N VAL A 5 -5.36 -11.58 9.37
CA VAL A 5 -4.05 -10.97 9.62
C VAL A 5 -4.17 -9.50 9.28
N VAL A 6 -4.08 -8.64 10.30
CA VAL A 6 -4.09 -7.18 10.15
C VAL A 6 -2.66 -6.68 10.25
N ILE A 7 -2.22 -5.92 9.24
CA ILE A 7 -0.89 -5.30 9.20
C ILE A 7 -1.06 -3.78 9.19
N SER A 8 -0.29 -3.09 10.04
CA SER A 8 -0.22 -1.63 10.08
C SER A 8 1.23 -1.20 9.89
N VAL A 9 1.47 -0.28 8.96
CA VAL A 9 2.81 0.25 8.65
C VAL A 9 2.80 1.75 8.91
N ASP A 10 3.78 2.21 9.69
CA ASP A 10 4.04 3.63 9.90
C ASP A 10 4.98 4.14 8.80
N LEU A 11 4.45 4.93 7.87
CA LEU A 11 5.19 5.42 6.71
C LEU A 11 6.27 6.46 7.08
N GLU A 12 6.20 7.09 8.26
CA GLU A 12 7.23 8.04 8.70
C GLU A 12 8.50 7.34 9.20
N LYS A 13 8.39 6.07 9.60
CA LYS A 13 9.50 5.28 10.17
C LYS A 13 9.93 4.10 9.30
N ALA A 14 9.11 3.71 8.34
CA ALA A 14 9.38 2.56 7.50
C ALA A 14 10.39 2.88 6.39
N ASP A 15 11.13 1.84 5.97
CA ASP A 15 12.09 1.95 4.87
C ASP A 15 11.36 2.24 3.55
N SER A 16 11.78 3.30 2.86
CA SER A 16 11.16 3.77 1.62
C SER A 16 11.14 2.70 0.52
N THR A 17 12.17 1.84 0.46
CA THR A 17 12.25 0.73 -0.50
C THR A 17 11.21 -0.34 -0.19
N ALA A 18 11.05 -0.68 1.09
CA ALA A 18 10.06 -1.64 1.54
C ALA A 18 8.62 -1.13 1.31
N ILE A 19 8.39 0.17 1.53
CA ILE A 19 7.10 0.80 1.27
C ILE A 19 6.77 0.73 -0.22
N ALA A 20 7.68 1.15 -1.11
CA ALA A 20 7.45 1.13 -2.56
C ALA A 20 7.04 -0.25 -3.10
N ALA A 21 7.57 -1.33 -2.51
CA ALA A 21 7.19 -2.70 -2.84
C ALA A 21 5.75 -3.07 -2.43
N ILE A 22 5.20 -2.44 -1.38
CA ILE A 22 3.84 -2.66 -0.91
C ILE A 22 2.84 -1.83 -1.71
N VAL A 23 3.15 -0.55 -1.96
CA VAL A 23 2.18 0.40 -2.53
C VAL A 23 2.05 0.37 -4.06
N GLY A 24 2.80 -0.48 -4.77
CA GLY A 24 2.64 -0.64 -6.23
C GLY A 24 3.71 0.03 -7.09
N GLY A 25 4.89 0.35 -6.55
CA GLY A 25 6.04 0.79 -7.34
C GLY A 25 6.23 2.30 -7.50
N GLY A 26 5.40 3.13 -6.83
CA GLY A 26 5.61 4.57 -6.73
C GLY A 26 6.76 4.97 -5.79
N SER A 27 7.27 6.21 -5.93
CA SER A 27 8.24 6.78 -4.97
C SER A 27 7.59 6.84 -3.58
N ALA A 28 8.20 6.21 -2.59
CA ALA A 28 7.66 6.17 -1.23
C ALA A 28 7.62 7.55 -0.54
N ASP A 29 8.28 8.56 -1.14
CA ASP A 29 8.37 9.92 -0.61
C ASP A 29 7.09 10.76 -0.84
N ASN A 30 6.20 10.34 -1.76
CA ASN A 30 4.96 11.06 -2.09
C ASN A 30 3.79 10.12 -2.37
N ILE A 31 3.43 9.30 -1.38
CA ILE A 31 2.30 8.37 -1.49
C ILE A 31 0.98 9.14 -1.42
N SER A 32 0.31 9.24 -2.56
CA SER A 32 -1.06 9.76 -2.64
C SER A 32 -2.07 8.63 -2.44
N TYR A 33 -2.98 8.81 -1.49
CA TYR A 33 -4.07 7.86 -1.26
C TYR A 33 -4.87 7.56 -2.54
N GLU A 34 -5.18 8.60 -3.34
CA GLU A 34 -5.99 8.45 -4.55
C GLU A 34 -5.27 7.68 -5.65
N GLU A 35 -3.95 7.92 -5.82
CA GLU A 35 -3.15 7.21 -6.82
C GLU A 35 -2.95 5.75 -6.42
N THR A 36 -2.64 5.50 -5.15
CA THR A 36 -2.56 4.15 -4.61
C THR A 36 -3.86 3.38 -4.82
N VAL A 37 -5.03 3.97 -4.49
CA VAL A 37 -6.30 3.27 -4.72
C VAL A 37 -6.50 2.93 -6.20
N LYS A 38 -6.19 3.84 -7.12
CA LYS A 38 -6.28 3.59 -8.58
C LYS A 38 -5.35 2.46 -9.03
N GLU A 39 -4.12 2.41 -8.53
CA GLU A 39 -3.16 1.36 -8.88
C GLU A 39 -3.62 -0.02 -8.37
N PHE A 40 -4.16 -0.08 -7.16
CA PHE A 40 -4.72 -1.33 -6.63
C PHE A 40 -5.99 -1.74 -7.37
N GLU A 41 -6.87 -0.81 -7.72
CA GLU A 41 -8.05 -1.08 -8.54
C GLU A 41 -7.67 -1.56 -9.95
N ALA A 42 -6.63 -0.99 -10.56
CA ALA A 42 -6.08 -1.45 -11.84
C ALA A 42 -5.50 -2.87 -11.77
N GLN A 43 -5.00 -3.29 -10.61
CA GLN A 43 -4.56 -4.66 -10.33
C GLN A 43 -5.72 -5.63 -10.04
N GLY A 44 -6.97 -5.16 -10.07
CA GLY A 44 -8.17 -5.97 -9.87
C GLY A 44 -8.61 -6.09 -8.41
N PHE A 45 -7.99 -5.35 -7.49
CA PHE A 45 -8.47 -5.25 -6.12
C PHE A 45 -9.70 -4.34 -6.04
N THR A 46 -10.59 -4.62 -5.10
CA THR A 46 -11.77 -3.77 -4.84
C THR A 46 -11.71 -3.27 -3.41
N LYS A 47 -11.90 -1.97 -3.23
CA LYS A 47 -12.02 -1.38 -1.89
C LYS A 47 -13.22 -2.01 -1.17
N LYS A 48 -12.99 -2.51 0.05
CA LYS A 48 -14.04 -2.99 0.95
C LYS A 48 -14.67 -1.85 1.74
#